data_AF-A0A7Y7CGR3-F1
#
_entry.id   AF-A0A7Y7CGR3-F1
#
_cell.length_a   1.000
_cell.length_b   1.000
_cell.length_c   1.000
_cell.angle_alpha   90.00
_cell.angle_beta   90.00
_cell.angle_gamma   90.00
#
_symmetry.space_group_name_H-M   'P 1'
#
loop_
_entity.id
_entity.type
_entity.pdbx_description
1 polymer ?
#
loop_
_entity_poly.entity_id
_entity_poly.type
_entity_poly.pdbx_seq_one_letter_code
_entity_poly.pdbx_strand_id
1 'polypeptide(L)'
;MLHPYEFTHTGKRKEGQFIRYQFSFKTKYNRTYIVYADEFDSEMFIVKFFLKNHRHSKNRFRLMANDFDAKRVLDTCVSIAGFILNLSPQASFGFIGEPRIGESKFRTKRFLVYLLYAARHYNPIDWEHYADESISAYFLLNTQNKALNIQHVQDVFKDYIEF
;
A
#
# COMPACT_ATOMS: atom_id res chain seq x y z
N MET A 1 -16.39 9.52 -6.09
CA MET A 1 -15.45 10.54 -5.60
C MET A 1 -14.74 10.00 -4.37
N LEU A 2 -13.42 10.24 -4.23
CA LEU A 2 -12.67 9.91 -3.02
C LEU A 2 -12.97 10.94 -1.92
N HIS A 3 -13.00 10.52 -0.66
CA HIS A 3 -13.22 11.42 0.48
C HIS A 3 -12.08 11.33 1.50
N PRO A 4 -10.81 11.55 1.13
CA PRO A 4 -9.66 11.28 2.00
C PRO A 4 -9.65 12.15 3.26
N TYR A 5 -8.80 11.77 4.21
CA TYR A 5 -8.29 12.67 5.23
C TYR A 5 -7.15 13.52 4.66
N GLU A 6 -6.95 14.70 5.23
CA GLU A 6 -5.74 15.47 4.98
C GLU A 6 -4.53 14.69 5.52
N PHE A 7 -3.51 14.56 4.68
CA PHE A 7 -2.28 13.86 5.02
C PHE A 7 -1.08 14.78 4.86
N THR A 8 0.01 14.44 5.54
CA THR A 8 1.28 15.17 5.47
C THR A 8 2.39 14.19 5.16
N HIS A 9 3.30 14.56 4.24
CA HIS A 9 4.56 13.87 4.06
C HIS A 9 5.50 14.24 5.22
N THR A 10 5.79 13.26 6.08
CA THR A 10 6.51 13.48 7.35
C THR A 10 8.01 13.16 7.28
N GLY A 11 8.47 12.61 6.16
CA GLY A 11 9.89 12.37 5.92
C GLY A 11 10.15 11.16 5.02
N LYS A 12 11.42 11.01 4.63
CA LYS A 12 11.91 9.86 3.85
C LYS A 12 13.23 9.34 4.41
N ARG A 13 13.51 8.04 4.26
CA ARG A 13 14.77 7.42 4.69
C ARG A 13 15.09 6.19 3.86
N LYS A 14 16.38 5.89 3.64
CA LYS A 14 16.83 4.64 3.01
C LYS A 14 16.76 3.50 4.04
N GLU A 15 16.18 2.37 3.66
CA GLU A 15 16.12 1.13 4.45
C GLU A 15 16.47 -0.05 3.54
N GLY A 16 17.67 -0.63 3.71
CA GLY A 16 18.13 -1.72 2.86
C GLY A 16 18.06 -1.34 1.38
N GLN A 17 17.25 -2.06 0.61
CA GLN A 17 17.09 -1.85 -0.82
C GLN A 17 16.09 -0.74 -1.20
N PHE A 18 15.21 -0.28 -0.31
CA PHE A 18 14.16 0.69 -0.64
C PHE A 18 14.32 2.04 0.05
N ILE A 19 13.70 3.09 -0.51
CA ILE A 19 13.51 4.38 0.14
C ILE A 19 12.09 4.41 0.72
N ARG A 20 11.97 4.52 2.04
CA ARG A 20 10.68 4.65 2.71
C ARG A 20 10.25 6.10 2.79
N TYR A 21 9.17 6.43 2.11
CA TYR A 21 8.43 7.67 2.30
C TYR A 21 7.38 7.45 3.39
N GLN A 22 7.34 8.34 4.37
CA GLN A 22 6.41 8.27 5.48
C GLN A 22 5.41 9.40 5.42
N PHE A 23 4.13 9.03 5.36
CA PHE A 23 3.02 9.95 5.48
C PHE A 23 2.28 9.71 6.80
N SER A 24 1.56 10.74 7.26
CA SER A 24 0.64 10.59 8.38
C SER A 24 -0.64 11.38 8.12
N PHE A 25 -1.74 10.87 8.67
CA PHE A 25 -3.01 11.58 8.68
C PHE A 25 -3.75 11.30 9.99
N LYS A 26 -4.65 12.20 10.35
CA LYS A 26 -5.45 12.11 11.57
C LYS A 26 -6.92 11.91 11.20
N THR A 27 -7.56 10.91 11.79
CA THR A 27 -8.98 10.64 11.56
C THR A 27 -9.87 11.55 12.38
N LYS A 28 -11.16 11.61 12.05
CA LYS A 28 -12.18 12.32 12.83
C LYS A 28 -12.33 11.80 14.27
N TYR A 29 -11.83 10.59 14.54
CA TYR A 29 -11.84 9.97 15.87
C TYR A 29 -10.54 10.18 16.65
N ASN A 30 -9.75 11.22 16.29
CA ASN A 30 -8.49 11.56 16.95
C ASN A 30 -7.42 10.44 16.89
N ARG A 31 -7.49 9.56 15.87
CA ARG A 31 -6.50 8.50 15.66
C ARG A 31 -5.54 8.91 14.58
N THR A 32 -4.24 8.71 14.79
CA THR A 32 -3.23 8.96 13.76
C THR A 32 -2.85 7.67 13.07
N TYR A 33 -2.92 7.65 11.75
CA TYR A 33 -2.36 6.61 10.92
C TYR A 33 -0.99 7.03 10.41
N ILE A 34 -0.12 6.04 10.26
CA ILE A 34 1.14 6.14 9.53
C ILE A 34 0.97 5.33 8.26
N VAL A 35 1.39 5.90 7.14
CA VAL A 35 1.46 5.23 5.84
C VAL A 35 2.91 5.22 5.39
N TYR A 36 3.40 4.05 5.01
CA TYR A 36 4.68 3.87 4.32
C TYR A 36 4.42 3.64 2.85
N ALA A 37 5.15 4.35 2.01
CA ALA A 37 5.34 4.01 0.61
C ALA A 37 6.83 3.68 0.44
N ASP A 38 7.12 2.40 0.29
CA ASP A 38 8.49 1.88 0.16
C ASP A 38 8.83 1.80 -1.33
N GLU A 39 9.69 2.70 -1.79
CA GLU A 39 10.16 2.81 -3.17
C GLU A 39 11.36 1.88 -3.42
N PHE A 40 11.18 0.93 -4.32
CA PHE A 40 12.23 0.10 -4.89
C PHE A 40 12.68 0.70 -6.23
N ASP A 41 13.66 0.07 -6.86
CA ASP A 41 14.12 0.47 -8.18
C ASP A 41 12.95 0.51 -9.20
N SER A 42 13.14 1.28 -10.26
CA SER A 42 12.17 1.43 -11.35
C SER A 42 10.80 1.98 -10.91
N GLU A 43 10.78 2.87 -9.92
CA GLU A 43 9.56 3.55 -9.44
C GLU A 43 8.46 2.56 -8.97
N MET A 44 8.86 1.44 -8.37
CA MET A 44 7.94 0.47 -7.77
C MET A 44 7.70 0.79 -6.29
N PHE A 45 6.46 1.09 -5.92
CA PHE A 45 6.10 1.47 -4.55
C PHE A 45 5.25 0.39 -3.87
N ILE A 46 5.65 -0.03 -2.66
CA ILE A 46 4.79 -0.85 -1.81
C ILE A 46 4.16 0.01 -0.72
N VAL A 47 2.83 0.06 -0.69
CA VAL A 47 2.07 0.88 0.25
C VAL A 47 1.57 0.04 1.42
N LYS A 48 1.94 0.44 2.65
CA LYS A 48 1.48 -0.18 3.91
C LYS A 48 1.00 0.90 4.87
N PHE A 49 0.04 0.58 5.74
CA PHE A 49 -0.43 1.52 6.76
C PHE A 49 -0.79 0.83 8.07
N PHE A 50 -0.73 1.59 9.17
CA PHE A 50 -1.06 1.13 10.52
C PHE A 50 -1.37 2.31 11.43
N LEU A 51 -2.01 2.06 12.56
CA LEU A 51 -2.23 3.09 13.59
C LEU A 51 -0.90 3.45 14.29
N LYS A 52 -0.64 4.73 14.51
CA LYS A 52 0.59 5.24 15.14
C LYS A 52 0.84 4.67 16.54
N ASN A 53 -0.21 4.34 17.29
CA ASN A 53 -0.09 3.70 18.60
C ASN A 53 0.44 2.25 18.51
N HIS A 54 0.33 1.60 17.35
CA HIS A 54 0.87 0.26 17.09
C HIS A 54 2.32 0.27 16.61
N ARG A 55 2.97 1.44 16.44
CA ARG A 55 4.30 1.57 15.80
C ARG A 55 5.40 0.68 16.36
N HIS A 56 5.34 0.36 17.65
CA HIS A 56 6.33 -0.47 18.34
C HIS A 56 5.97 -1.97 18.34
N SER A 57 4.80 -2.33 17.80
CA SER A 57 4.38 -3.73 17.69
C SER A 57 5.01 -4.38 16.45
N LYS A 58 5.52 -5.60 16.63
CA LYS A 58 5.89 -6.48 15.50
C LYS A 58 4.68 -6.81 14.62
N ASN A 59 3.47 -6.79 15.18
CA ASN A 59 2.22 -7.07 14.48
C ASN A 59 1.49 -5.81 13.97
N ARG A 60 2.15 -4.63 13.91
CA ARG A 60 1.49 -3.34 13.63
C ARG A 60 0.57 -3.33 12.41
N PHE A 61 0.96 -4.01 11.32
CA PHE A 61 0.16 -4.11 10.10
C PHE A 61 -0.95 -5.17 10.17
N ARG A 62 -0.89 -6.08 11.15
CA ARG A 62 -1.88 -7.14 11.39
C ARG A 62 -2.98 -6.71 12.36
N LEU A 63 -2.72 -5.71 13.20
CA LEU A 63 -3.66 -5.20 14.20
C LEU A 63 -4.81 -4.40 13.56
N MET A 64 -6.04 -4.69 13.99
CA MET A 64 -7.23 -3.97 13.55
C MET A 64 -7.40 -2.66 14.31
N ALA A 65 -7.82 -1.61 13.60
CA ALA A 65 -8.18 -0.36 14.23
C ALA A 65 -9.57 -0.40 14.88
N ASN A 66 -10.55 -1.07 14.27
CA ASN A 66 -11.96 -1.04 14.72
C ASN A 66 -12.51 0.39 14.83
N ASP A 67 -12.23 1.24 13.85
CA ASP A 67 -12.68 2.64 13.77
C ASP A 67 -13.91 2.84 12.87
N PHE A 68 -14.45 1.76 12.30
CA PHE A 68 -15.62 1.77 11.39
C PHE A 68 -15.52 2.77 10.23
N ASP A 69 -14.30 3.18 9.86
CA ASP A 69 -14.04 4.20 8.82
C ASP A 69 -12.95 3.75 7.84
N ALA A 70 -12.90 2.42 7.63
CA ALA A 70 -11.96 1.78 6.73
C ALA A 70 -12.05 2.37 5.32
N LYS A 71 -13.25 2.74 4.85
CA LYS A 71 -13.44 3.39 3.55
C LYS A 71 -12.58 4.64 3.42
N ARG A 72 -12.67 5.55 4.40
CA ARG A 72 -11.97 6.84 4.35
C ARG A 72 -10.47 6.70 4.53
N VAL A 73 -10.04 5.74 5.35
CA VAL A 73 -8.63 5.33 5.48
C VAL A 73 -8.08 4.87 4.12
N LEU A 74 -8.80 4.01 3.41
CA LEU A 74 -8.40 3.53 2.08
C LEU A 74 -8.42 4.65 1.04
N ASP A 75 -9.44 5.50 1.02
CA ASP A 75 -9.48 6.68 0.15
C ASP A 75 -8.23 7.56 0.35
N THR A 76 -7.78 7.70 1.61
CA THR A 76 -6.55 8.47 1.94
C THR A 76 -5.30 7.80 1.39
N CYS A 77 -5.18 6.47 1.49
CA CYS A 77 -4.07 5.74 0.87
C CYS A 77 -4.06 5.88 -0.65
N VAL A 78 -5.23 5.84 -1.31
CA VAL A 78 -5.35 6.09 -2.77
C VAL A 78 -4.94 7.52 -3.11
N SER A 79 -5.34 8.52 -2.31
CA SER A 79 -4.90 9.92 -2.51
C SER A 79 -3.39 10.11 -2.32
N ILE A 80 -2.75 9.36 -1.41
CA ILE A 80 -1.29 9.35 -1.27
C ILE A 80 -0.63 8.73 -2.51
N ALA A 81 -1.17 7.64 -3.06
CA ALA A 81 -0.67 7.07 -4.32
C ALA A 81 -0.80 8.07 -5.49
N GLY A 82 -1.92 8.82 -5.56
CA GLY A 82 -2.08 9.92 -6.52
C GLY A 82 -1.07 11.06 -6.32
N PHE A 83 -0.75 11.40 -5.07
CA PHE A 83 0.32 12.36 -4.78
C PHE A 83 1.69 11.86 -5.27
N ILE A 84 2.01 10.59 -5.06
CA ILE A 84 3.24 9.96 -5.56
C ILE A 84 3.28 10.00 -7.09
N LEU A 85 2.18 9.68 -7.77
CA LEU A 85 2.09 9.73 -9.24
C LEU A 85 2.35 11.13 -9.81
N ASN A 86 1.95 12.19 -9.11
CA ASN A 86 2.25 13.56 -9.54
C ASN A 86 3.76 13.88 -9.48
N LEU A 87 4.51 13.19 -8.61
CA LEU A 87 5.96 13.35 -8.48
C LEU A 87 6.73 12.36 -9.35
N SER A 88 6.15 11.18 -9.58
CA SER A 88 6.74 10.03 -10.24
C SER A 88 5.70 9.45 -11.21
N PRO A 89 5.53 10.02 -12.41
CA PRO A 89 4.43 9.67 -13.31
C PRO A 89 4.44 8.22 -13.82
N GLN A 90 5.58 7.53 -13.71
CA GLN A 90 5.71 6.12 -14.06
C GLN A 90 5.58 5.20 -12.83
N ALA A 91 5.21 5.73 -11.67
CA ALA A 91 5.08 4.94 -10.46
C ALA A 91 4.11 3.78 -10.65
N SER A 92 4.57 2.59 -10.26
CA SER A 92 3.75 1.39 -10.10
C SER A 92 3.55 1.11 -8.62
N PHE A 93 2.46 0.41 -8.28
CA PHE A 93 2.06 0.21 -6.89
C PHE A 93 1.84 -1.26 -6.56
N GLY A 94 2.14 -1.63 -5.33
CA GLY A 94 1.75 -2.91 -4.79
C GLY A 94 1.32 -2.81 -3.33
N PHE A 95 0.54 -3.79 -2.90
CA PHE A 95 0.04 -3.87 -1.53
C PHE A 95 -0.14 -5.32 -1.09
N ILE A 96 0.10 -5.54 0.21
CA ILE A 96 -0.05 -6.83 0.86
C ILE A 96 -1.25 -6.75 1.80
N GLY A 97 -2.23 -7.60 1.57
CA GLY A 97 -3.32 -7.84 2.50
C GLY A 97 -2.82 -8.66 3.68
N GLU A 98 -2.12 -8.03 4.62
CA GLU A 98 -1.61 -8.70 5.82
C GLU A 98 -2.72 -9.46 6.56
N PRO A 99 -2.50 -10.71 6.99
CA PRO A 99 -3.51 -11.48 7.70
C PRO A 99 -3.74 -10.90 9.09
N ARG A 100 -5.00 -10.89 9.54
CA ARG A 100 -5.31 -10.69 10.95
C ARG A 100 -4.63 -11.77 11.81
N ILE A 101 -4.54 -11.51 13.11
CA ILE A 101 -4.10 -12.54 14.06
C ILE A 101 -5.11 -13.69 14.00
N GLY A 102 -4.62 -14.91 13.73
CA GLY A 102 -5.44 -16.11 13.52
C GLY A 102 -6.06 -16.26 12.12
N GLU A 103 -5.82 -15.34 11.19
CA GLU A 103 -6.25 -15.49 9.79
C GLU A 103 -5.16 -16.19 8.96
N SER A 104 -5.58 -16.99 7.98
CA SER A 104 -4.69 -17.58 6.97
C SER A 104 -3.95 -16.49 6.20
N LYS A 105 -2.69 -16.72 5.83
CA LYS A 105 -1.95 -15.82 4.91
C LYS A 105 -2.47 -15.87 3.47
N PHE A 106 -3.20 -16.94 3.13
CA PHE A 106 -3.78 -17.15 1.81
C PHE A 106 -5.08 -16.36 1.68
N ARG A 107 -5.20 -15.53 0.64
CA ARG A 107 -6.42 -14.82 0.26
C ARG A 107 -7.13 -14.13 1.44
N THR A 108 -6.43 -13.22 2.14
CA THR A 108 -6.98 -12.54 3.32
C THR A 108 -8.16 -11.63 3.00
N LYS A 109 -8.96 -11.31 4.01
CA LYS A 109 -10.05 -10.32 3.90
C LYS A 109 -9.55 -8.95 3.46
N ARG A 110 -8.35 -8.52 3.89
CA ARG A 110 -7.78 -7.24 3.48
C ARG A 110 -7.40 -7.26 2.01
N PHE A 111 -6.76 -8.33 1.55
CA PHE A 111 -6.41 -8.50 0.14
C PHE A 111 -7.64 -8.40 -0.76
N LEU A 112 -8.73 -9.07 -0.40
CA LEU A 112 -9.99 -8.99 -1.17
C LEU A 112 -10.55 -7.56 -1.21
N VAL A 113 -10.51 -6.82 -0.10
CA VAL A 113 -10.93 -5.42 -0.06
C VAL A 113 -10.03 -4.53 -0.93
N TYR A 114 -8.71 -4.74 -0.88
CA TYR A 114 -7.76 -3.94 -1.65
C TYR A 114 -7.92 -4.18 -3.16
N LEU A 115 -8.13 -5.44 -3.58
CA LEU A 115 -8.40 -5.78 -4.97
C LEU A 115 -9.63 -5.05 -5.50
N LEU A 116 -10.73 -5.04 -4.74
CA LEU A 116 -11.94 -4.31 -5.11
C LEU A 116 -11.73 -2.79 -5.18
N TYR A 117 -10.93 -2.24 -4.27
CA TYR A 117 -10.58 -0.80 -4.29
C TYR A 117 -9.74 -0.45 -5.52
N ALA A 118 -8.74 -1.24 -5.80
CA ALA A 118 -7.83 -0.99 -6.89
C ALA A 118 -8.53 -1.06 -8.25
N ALA A 119 -9.31 -2.12 -8.49
CA ALA A 119 -10.11 -2.27 -9.71
C ALA A 119 -11.12 -1.13 -9.90
N ARG A 120 -11.57 -0.48 -8.82
CA ARG A 120 -12.47 0.67 -8.88
C ARG A 120 -11.77 1.97 -9.26
N HIS A 121 -10.50 2.13 -8.88
CA HIS A 121 -9.79 3.41 -8.97
C HIS A 121 -8.75 3.47 -10.10
N TYR A 122 -8.25 2.32 -10.52
CA TYR A 122 -7.24 2.19 -11.57
C TYR A 122 -7.86 1.40 -12.72
N ASN A 123 -7.89 2.01 -13.91
CA ASN A 123 -8.54 1.45 -15.07
C ASN A 123 -7.56 0.52 -15.84
N PRO A 124 -8.06 -0.52 -16.52
CA PRO A 124 -7.21 -1.50 -17.18
C PRO A 124 -6.54 -1.00 -18.48
N ILE A 125 -6.81 0.23 -18.93
CA ILE A 125 -6.13 0.83 -20.09
C ILE A 125 -4.77 1.38 -19.65
N ASP A 126 -4.76 2.09 -18.52
CA ASP A 126 -3.56 2.72 -17.98
C ASP A 126 -2.80 1.81 -17.00
N TRP A 127 -3.43 0.72 -16.54
CA TRP A 127 -2.90 -0.14 -15.49
C TRP A 127 -3.05 -1.62 -15.81
N GLU A 128 -1.97 -2.37 -15.62
CA GLU A 128 -2.00 -3.83 -15.60
C GLU A 128 -2.18 -4.31 -14.14
N HIS A 129 -3.16 -5.18 -13.94
CA HIS A 129 -3.57 -5.65 -12.62
C HIS A 129 -3.14 -7.09 -12.41
N TYR A 130 -2.40 -7.36 -11.34
CA TYR A 130 -1.94 -8.71 -11.00
C TYR A 130 -2.24 -9.02 -9.54
N ALA A 131 -2.60 -10.27 -9.27
CA ALA A 131 -2.90 -10.74 -7.93
C ALA A 131 -2.14 -12.04 -7.65
N ASP A 132 -1.54 -12.13 -6.47
CA ASP A 132 -0.96 -13.36 -5.95
C ASP A 132 -1.66 -13.74 -4.65
N GLU A 133 -2.63 -14.65 -4.76
CA GLU A 133 -3.42 -15.11 -3.61
C GLU A 133 -2.59 -15.91 -2.60
N SER A 134 -1.44 -16.46 -3.00
CA SER A 134 -0.59 -17.29 -2.15
C SER A 134 0.06 -16.48 -1.01
N ILE A 135 0.34 -15.20 -1.30
CA ILE A 135 0.92 -14.22 -0.38
C ILE A 135 -0.02 -13.05 -0.09
N SER A 136 -1.27 -13.10 -0.57
CA SER A 136 -2.26 -12.01 -0.44
C SER A 136 -1.73 -10.67 -0.95
N ALA A 137 -0.96 -10.70 -2.04
CA ALA A 137 -0.37 -9.52 -2.66
C ALA A 137 -1.11 -9.13 -3.94
N TYR A 138 -1.09 -7.85 -4.25
CA TYR A 138 -1.66 -7.32 -5.48
C TYR A 138 -0.81 -6.18 -6.01
N PHE A 139 -0.77 -6.09 -7.34
CA PHE A 139 0.12 -5.21 -8.09
C PHE A 139 -0.67 -4.43 -9.14
N LEU A 140 -0.30 -3.17 -9.27
CA LEU A 140 -0.78 -2.20 -10.25
C LEU A 140 0.45 -1.70 -11.01
N LEU A 141 0.69 -2.29 -12.18
CA LEU A 141 1.77 -1.87 -13.05
C LEU A 141 1.25 -0.75 -13.94
N ASN A 142 1.88 0.42 -13.85
CA ASN A 142 1.59 1.53 -14.74
C ASN A 142 2.08 1.16 -16.15
N THR A 143 1.21 1.17 -17.15
CA THR A 143 1.58 0.74 -18.51
C THR A 143 2.63 1.64 -19.16
N GLN A 144 2.84 2.86 -18.62
CA GLN A 144 3.91 3.76 -19.05
C GLN A 144 5.28 3.35 -18.52
N ASN A 145 5.34 2.60 -17.41
CA ASN A 145 6.59 2.12 -16.83
C ASN A 145 7.13 0.91 -17.59
N LYS A 146 8.00 1.16 -18.57
CA LYS A 146 8.60 0.10 -19.41
C LYS A 146 9.78 -0.61 -18.75
N ALA A 147 10.26 -0.12 -17.61
CA ALA A 147 11.36 -0.73 -16.87
C ALA A 147 10.90 -1.90 -15.98
N LEU A 148 9.61 -1.97 -15.66
CA LEU A 148 9.03 -3.03 -14.85
C LEU A 148 8.41 -4.13 -15.71
N ASN A 149 8.51 -5.36 -15.22
CA ASN A 149 7.70 -6.49 -15.65
C ASN A 149 7.23 -7.26 -14.41
N ILE A 150 6.22 -8.11 -14.60
CA ILE A 150 5.61 -8.83 -13.48
C ILE A 150 6.59 -9.76 -12.74
N GLN A 151 7.56 -10.36 -13.45
CA GLN A 151 8.54 -11.24 -12.82
C GLN A 151 9.42 -10.49 -11.83
N HIS A 152 9.93 -9.32 -12.24
CA HIS A 152 10.73 -8.46 -11.37
C HIS A 152 9.93 -7.99 -10.14
N VAL A 153 8.67 -7.60 -10.33
CA VAL A 153 7.79 -7.15 -9.24
C VAL A 153 7.54 -8.28 -8.23
N GLN A 154 7.31 -9.50 -8.71
CA GLN A 154 7.14 -10.67 -7.85
C GLN A 154 8.38 -10.95 -7.02
N ASP A 155 9.58 -10.80 -7.60
CA ASP A 155 10.84 -11.03 -6.88
C ASP A 155 11.09 -9.95 -5.82
N VAL A 156 10.83 -8.67 -6.12
CA VAL A 156 10.84 -7.57 -5.14
C VAL A 156 9.94 -7.88 -3.93
N PHE A 157 8.77 -8.46 -4.16
CA PHE A 157 7.83 -8.78 -3.09
C PHE A 157 8.24 -9.98 -2.24
N LYS A 158 8.85 -11.00 -2.83
CA LYS A 158 9.39 -12.14 -2.07
C LYS A 158 10.42 -11.62 -1.05
N ASP A 159 11.37 -10.82 -1.53
CA ASP A 159 12.40 -10.23 -0.67
C ASP A 159 11.80 -9.32 0.41
N TYR A 160 10.76 -8.57 0.07
CA TYR A 160 10.12 -7.63 0.99
C TYR A 160 9.25 -8.28 2.07
N ILE A 161 8.67 -9.46 1.81
CA ILE A 161 7.87 -10.21 2.79
C ILE A 161 8.77 -10.94 3.78
N GLU A 162 9.98 -11.32 3.35
CA GLU A 162 10.98 -11.98 4.19
C GLU A 162 11.72 -11.01 5.14
N PHE A 163 11.51 -9.70 4.97
CA PHE A 163 12.10 -8.61 5.76
C PHE A 163 11.22 -8.13 6.93
#